data_AF-A6FX35-F1
#
_entry.id   AF-A6FX35-F1
#
_cell.length_a   1.000
_cell.length_b   1.000
_cell.length_c   1.000
_cell.angle_alpha   90.00
_cell.angle_beta   90.00
_cell.angle_gamma   90.00
#
_symmetry.space_group_name_H-M   'P 1'
#
loop_
_entity.id
_entity.type
_entity.pdbx_description
1 polymer ?
#
loop_
_entity_poly.entity_id
_entity_poly.type
_entity_poly.pdbx_seq_one_letter_code
_entity_poly.pdbx_strand_id
1 'polypeptide(L)'
;MSGKKELAYPSMRGLRAAAILLAATLASASGCDKARWKKSAELVRDTGVIVQLERNPEFAGDHPLKPALDAEALGEQLCALAYIDRFVVAAERPVESAWPCPRASLVAEGIVAGLSEAGPEERVRFWVRWDERDPSLPMYIPTQRHTRGVAFWRAGGLELVFDRVGELEGETPRANADPTERRSRRVRLVPPEGAELIEVEGKRQPMHLRIAASELGHEAGPEKVGEAAPEPALSPEAAARLELLDELHRAGEIDDESYARRRAKLLEDAAE
;
A
#
# COMPACT_ATOMS: atom_id res chain seq x y z
N MET A 1 27.69 78.61 -52.12
CA MET A 1 26.42 78.12 -51.55
C MET A 1 26.78 77.01 -50.58
N SER A 2 26.87 77.29 -49.28
CA SER A 2 25.81 77.07 -48.27
C SER A 2 25.36 75.59 -48.27
N GLY A 3 25.55 74.77 -47.23
CA GLY A 3 25.71 75.13 -45.83
C GLY A 3 26.30 74.02 -44.93
N LYS A 4 26.54 74.48 -43.70
CA LYS A 4 27.10 73.84 -42.52
C LYS A 4 26.27 72.64 -42.02
N LYS A 5 26.95 71.66 -41.40
CA LYS A 5 26.68 71.21 -40.01
C LYS A 5 27.87 70.38 -39.46
N GLU A 6 28.73 71.08 -38.73
CA GLU A 6 29.26 70.66 -37.42
C GLU A 6 28.08 70.27 -36.48
N LEU A 7 28.16 69.45 -35.42
CA LEU A 7 29.23 69.14 -34.47
C LEU A 7 28.73 67.99 -33.55
N ALA A 8 29.67 67.41 -32.81
CA ALA A 8 29.56 66.93 -31.43
C ALA A 8 29.66 65.40 -31.18
N TYR A 9 30.88 64.99 -30.85
CA TYR A 9 31.13 63.93 -29.87
C TYR A 9 30.91 64.47 -28.45
N PRO A 10 30.49 63.61 -27.52
CA PRO A 10 31.18 63.59 -26.23
C PRO A 10 31.52 62.17 -25.74
N SER A 11 32.83 61.97 -25.52
CA SER A 11 33.48 61.54 -24.27
C SER A 11 32.85 60.46 -23.37
N MET A 12 33.67 59.45 -23.11
CA MET A 12 33.61 58.49 -22.00
C MET A 12 33.32 59.12 -20.62
N ARG A 13 32.45 58.48 -19.84
CA ARG A 13 32.61 58.08 -18.40
C ARG A 13 31.24 57.78 -17.78
N GLY A 14 31.12 56.61 -17.14
CA GLY A 14 29.96 56.21 -16.33
C GLY A 14 29.57 54.75 -16.56
N LEU A 15 30.41 53.79 -16.17
CA LEU A 15 30.21 53.00 -14.93
C LEU A 15 28.85 52.27 -14.85
N ARG A 16 28.97 50.94 -14.99
CA ARG A 16 28.24 49.89 -14.25
C ARG A 16 26.82 49.55 -14.72
N ALA A 17 26.62 48.23 -14.80
CA ALA A 17 25.34 47.51 -14.84
C ALA A 17 24.61 47.42 -16.18
N ALA A 18 25.12 46.58 -17.09
CA ALA A 18 24.27 45.82 -18.02
C ALA A 18 24.99 44.53 -18.48
N ALA A 19 25.66 43.86 -17.55
CA ALA A 19 25.73 42.40 -17.52
C ALA A 19 24.75 41.98 -16.43
N ILE A 20 24.03 40.85 -16.58
CA ILE A 20 22.78 40.46 -15.87
C ILE A 20 21.58 40.97 -16.72
N LEU A 21 20.80 40.19 -17.48
CA LEU A 21 20.17 38.90 -17.19
C LEU A 21 19.59 38.34 -18.52
N LEU A 22 20.39 37.64 -19.34
CA LEU A 22 19.84 36.74 -20.39
C LEU A 22 20.75 35.53 -20.62
N ALA A 23 21.29 35.06 -19.50
CA ALA A 23 21.93 33.77 -19.33
C ALA A 23 21.47 33.23 -17.96
N ALA A 24 20.16 33.11 -17.77
CA ALA A 24 19.62 32.27 -16.70
C ALA A 24 19.64 30.83 -17.22
N THR A 25 20.86 30.29 -17.25
CA THR A 25 21.19 28.94 -16.81
C THR A 25 20.10 27.87 -17.02
N LEU A 26 20.12 27.29 -18.22
CA LEU A 26 19.98 25.84 -18.39
C LEU A 26 21.17 25.15 -17.69
N ALA A 27 21.08 25.10 -16.37
CA ALA A 27 21.87 24.27 -15.45
C ALA A 27 20.86 24.00 -14.32
N SER A 28 20.26 22.83 -14.24
CA SER A 28 20.93 21.55 -13.98
C SER A 28 20.63 20.53 -15.08
N ALA A 29 21.59 20.10 -15.90
CA ALA A 29 22.59 19.10 -15.51
C ALA A 29 21.96 18.01 -14.64
N SER A 30 21.30 17.03 -15.28
CA SER A 30 21.59 15.60 -15.12
C SER A 30 22.24 15.20 -13.79
N GLY A 31 21.58 15.49 -12.68
CA GLY A 31 21.59 14.59 -11.56
C GLY A 31 20.64 13.49 -11.94
N CYS A 32 21.12 12.25 -12.03
CA CYS A 32 20.30 11.15 -11.55
C CYS A 32 20.06 11.41 -10.05
N ASP A 33 19.25 12.41 -9.72
CA ASP A 33 18.57 12.53 -8.44
C ASP A 33 17.57 11.38 -8.45
N LYS A 34 18.08 10.17 -8.19
CA LYS A 34 17.27 9.01 -7.86
C LYS A 34 16.25 9.53 -6.85
N ALA A 35 14.97 9.53 -7.21
CA ALA A 35 13.90 10.21 -6.49
C ALA A 35 14.10 10.08 -4.98
N ARG A 36 14.64 11.14 -4.38
CA ARG A 36 15.06 11.09 -2.99
C ARG A 36 13.83 11.43 -2.17
N TRP A 37 13.37 10.44 -1.42
CA TRP A 37 12.22 10.59 -0.53
C TRP A 37 12.39 11.79 0.36
N LYS A 38 11.41 12.68 0.33
CA LYS A 38 11.40 13.87 1.16
C LYS A 38 10.16 13.86 2.02
N LYS A 39 10.36 13.81 3.34
CA LYS A 39 9.30 14.02 4.31
C LYS A 39 8.67 15.40 4.05
N SER A 40 7.38 15.40 3.74
CA SER A 40 6.55 16.60 3.57
C SER A 40 5.95 17.04 4.89
N ALA A 41 5.40 16.09 5.67
CA ALA A 41 4.76 16.36 6.96
C ALA A 41 4.92 15.19 7.94
N GLU A 42 4.82 15.46 9.25
CA GLU A 42 4.62 14.42 10.26
C GLU A 42 3.18 14.44 10.72
N LEU A 43 2.51 13.29 10.63
CA LEU A 43 1.08 13.16 10.88
C LEU A 43 0.86 12.54 12.26
N VAL A 44 1.61 11.49 12.58
CA VAL A 44 1.59 10.82 13.89
C VAL A 44 3.02 10.52 14.34
N ARG A 45 3.30 10.82 15.61
CA ARG A 45 4.51 10.36 16.32
C ARG A 45 4.12 9.90 17.72
N ASP A 46 4.16 8.59 17.92
CA ASP A 46 4.00 7.96 19.23
C ASP A 46 5.16 6.99 19.49
N THR A 47 5.26 6.47 20.72
CA THR A 47 6.28 5.50 21.14
C THR A 47 6.21 4.22 20.32
N GLY A 48 6.88 4.18 19.17
CA GLY A 48 6.87 3.03 18.27
C GLY A 48 5.91 3.14 17.08
N VAL A 49 5.22 4.27 16.87
CA VAL A 49 4.46 4.53 15.64
C VAL A 49 4.91 5.86 15.04
N ILE A 50 5.22 5.84 13.75
CA ILE A 50 5.52 7.03 12.96
C ILE A 50 4.68 6.96 11.69
N VAL A 51 3.89 8.02 11.43
CA VAL A 51 3.16 8.20 10.17
C VAL A 51 3.49 9.57 9.61
N GLN A 52 3.85 9.62 8.32
CA GLN A 52 4.38 10.81 7.67
C GLN A 52 3.87 10.91 6.24
N LEU A 53 3.63 12.14 5.78
CA LEU A 53 3.45 12.41 4.36
C LEU A 53 4.83 12.49 3.70
N GLU A 54 5.01 11.74 2.62
CA GLU A 54 6.26 11.66 1.87
C GLU A 54 6.01 12.07 0.42
N ARG A 55 6.84 12.97 -0.11
CA ARG A 55 6.87 13.29 -1.53
C ARG A 55 7.82 12.36 -2.27
N ASN A 56 7.32 11.75 -3.34
CA ASN A 56 8.05 10.94 -4.30
C ASN A 56 7.68 11.39 -5.73
N PRO A 57 8.56 12.09 -6.45
CA PRO A 57 8.28 12.55 -7.82
C PRO A 57 8.03 11.44 -8.85
N GLU A 58 8.48 10.21 -8.57
CA GLU A 58 8.23 9.04 -9.43
C GLU A 58 6.87 8.39 -9.14
N PHE A 59 6.21 8.81 -8.06
CA PHE A 59 4.89 8.34 -7.69
C PHE A 59 3.80 9.22 -8.33
N ALA A 60 2.77 8.57 -8.88
CA ALA A 60 1.56 9.21 -9.37
C ALA A 60 0.34 8.53 -8.70
N GLY A 61 -0.18 9.17 -7.66
CA GLY A 61 -1.39 8.75 -6.96
C GLY A 61 -2.63 9.45 -7.51
N ASP A 62 -3.76 8.75 -7.44
CA ASP A 62 -5.07 9.28 -7.85
C ASP A 62 -5.87 9.70 -6.60
N HIS A 63 -5.23 10.45 -5.69
CA HIS A 63 -5.86 10.80 -4.42
C HIS A 63 -7.12 11.64 -4.66
N PRO A 64 -8.29 11.19 -4.15
CA PRO A 64 -9.51 11.96 -4.31
C PRO A 64 -9.40 13.24 -3.50
N LEU A 65 -10.01 14.32 -3.99
CA LEU A 65 -10.14 15.55 -3.24
C LEU A 65 -10.99 15.26 -2.00
N LYS A 66 -10.33 15.08 -0.85
CA LYS A 66 -10.92 14.66 0.43
C LYS A 66 -11.58 13.28 0.35
N PRO A 67 -10.79 12.20 0.45
CA PRO A 67 -11.35 10.88 0.70
C PRO A 67 -12.18 10.96 1.99
N ALA A 68 -13.49 10.74 1.93
CA ALA A 68 -14.27 10.45 3.13
C ALA A 68 -13.94 9.02 3.55
N LEU A 69 -12.78 8.85 4.18
CA LEU A 69 -12.33 7.57 4.72
C LEU A 69 -12.63 7.54 6.20
N ASP A 70 -13.29 6.47 6.61
CA ASP A 70 -13.50 6.19 8.01
C ASP A 70 -12.22 5.60 8.63
N ALA A 71 -11.62 6.36 9.55
CA ALA A 71 -10.43 5.93 10.27
C ALA A 71 -10.71 4.74 11.21
N GLU A 72 -11.94 4.59 11.70
CA GLU A 72 -12.35 3.48 12.56
C GLU A 72 -12.41 2.19 11.73
N ALA A 73 -13.15 2.19 10.62
CA ALA A 73 -13.23 1.06 9.69
C ALA A 73 -11.83 0.66 9.16
N LEU A 74 -10.99 1.64 8.79
CA LEU A 74 -9.61 1.36 8.41
C LEU A 74 -8.81 0.76 9.58
N GLY A 75 -9.01 1.25 10.81
CA GLY A 75 -8.38 0.72 12.01
C GLY A 75 -8.71 -0.76 12.24
N GLU A 76 -9.97 -1.16 12.03
CA GLU A 76 -10.42 -2.55 12.12
C GLU A 76 -9.75 -3.44 11.07
N GLN A 77 -9.74 -2.99 9.80
CA GLN A 77 -9.05 -3.66 8.70
C GLN A 77 -7.56 -3.86 9.00
N LEU A 78 -6.88 -2.81 9.48
CA LEU A 78 -5.47 -2.89 9.86
C LEU A 78 -5.25 -3.78 11.09
N CYS A 79 -6.16 -3.78 12.08
CA CYS A 79 -6.06 -4.63 13.27
C CYS A 79 -6.19 -6.13 12.93
N ALA A 80 -7.06 -6.47 11.97
CA ALA A 80 -7.23 -7.83 11.46
C ALA A 80 -6.10 -8.28 10.52
N LEU A 81 -5.23 -7.37 10.07
CA LEU A 81 -4.15 -7.71 9.16
C LEU A 81 -3.16 -8.68 9.80
N ALA A 82 -2.95 -9.79 9.11
CA ALA A 82 -2.05 -10.85 9.54
C ALA A 82 -1.07 -11.25 8.44
N TYR A 83 -0.12 -12.11 8.78
CA TYR A 83 0.89 -12.58 7.86
C TYR A 83 1.38 -13.99 8.19
N ILE A 84 2.04 -14.60 7.20
CA ILE A 84 2.71 -15.89 7.30
C ILE A 84 4.18 -15.72 6.90
N ASP A 85 5.12 -16.13 7.75
CA ASP A 85 6.53 -16.28 7.37
C ASP A 85 6.71 -17.57 6.53
N ARG A 86 7.18 -17.40 5.29
CA ARG A 86 7.37 -18.48 4.31
C ARG A 86 8.62 -19.31 4.55
N PHE A 87 9.61 -18.81 5.31
CA PHE A 87 10.88 -19.51 5.57
C PHE A 87 10.85 -20.36 6.84
N VAL A 88 9.82 -20.23 7.69
CA VAL A 88 9.61 -21.14 8.82
C VAL A 88 9.02 -22.45 8.30
N VAL A 89 9.78 -23.54 8.39
CA VAL A 89 9.47 -24.87 7.81
C VAL A 89 8.61 -25.72 8.76
N ALA A 90 8.14 -25.17 9.89
CA ALA A 90 7.31 -25.91 10.84
C ALA A 90 5.95 -26.28 10.24
N ALA A 91 5.49 -27.50 10.53
CA ALA A 91 4.28 -28.13 9.97
C ALA A 91 2.96 -27.44 10.36
N GLU A 92 3.00 -26.56 11.35
CA GLU A 92 1.89 -25.71 11.77
C GLU A 92 2.42 -24.27 11.76
N ARG A 93 2.13 -23.52 10.69
CA ARG A 93 2.57 -22.12 10.59
C ARG A 93 1.56 -21.24 11.33
N PRO A 94 1.93 -20.59 12.44
CA PRO A 94 1.03 -19.64 13.06
C PRO A 94 0.81 -18.47 12.09
N VAL A 95 -0.44 -18.09 11.91
CA VAL A 95 -0.81 -16.80 11.34
C VAL A 95 -0.51 -15.75 12.41
N GLU A 96 0.37 -14.81 12.09
CA GLU A 96 0.84 -13.81 13.04
C GLU A 96 0.24 -12.44 12.72
N SER A 97 -0.07 -11.66 13.75
CA SER A 97 -0.55 -10.30 13.56
C SER A 97 0.55 -9.38 13.02
N ALA A 98 0.19 -8.51 12.07
CA ALA A 98 1.12 -7.53 11.51
C ALA A 98 1.48 -6.39 12.48
N TRP A 99 0.69 -6.17 13.55
CA TRP A 99 0.94 -5.22 14.64
C TRP A 99 -0.19 -5.30 15.70
N PRO A 100 0.00 -4.77 16.93
CA PRO A 100 -1.09 -4.68 17.91
C PRO A 100 -2.19 -3.70 17.48
N CYS A 101 -3.46 -4.02 17.75
CA CYS A 101 -4.61 -3.19 17.34
C CYS A 101 -4.58 -1.73 17.82
N PRO A 102 -4.13 -1.37 19.04
CA PRO A 102 -3.97 0.04 19.41
C PRO A 102 -3.00 0.80 18.51
N ARG A 103 -2.03 0.11 17.90
CA ARG A 103 -1.12 0.71 16.91
C ARG A 103 -1.77 0.81 15.54
N ALA A 104 -2.63 -0.14 15.18
CA ALA A 104 -3.40 -0.12 13.94
C ALA A 104 -4.29 1.13 13.87
N SER A 105 -5.00 1.47 14.95
CA SER A 105 -5.83 2.68 15.02
C SER A 105 -5.01 3.96 14.80
N LEU A 106 -3.86 4.09 15.47
CA LEU A 106 -2.96 5.25 15.27
C LEU A 106 -2.44 5.35 13.83
N VAL A 107 -2.16 4.22 13.18
CA VAL A 107 -1.75 4.19 11.77
C VAL A 107 -2.91 4.60 10.86
N ALA A 108 -4.12 4.10 11.11
CA ALA A 108 -5.31 4.43 10.34
C ALA A 108 -5.61 5.93 10.39
N GLU A 109 -5.60 6.54 11.57
CA GLU A 109 -5.77 7.98 11.75
C GLU A 109 -4.74 8.78 10.94
N GLY A 110 -3.46 8.39 11.02
CA GLY A 110 -2.39 9.03 10.26
C GLY A 110 -2.54 8.85 8.75
N ILE A 111 -3.01 7.69 8.28
CA ILE A 111 -3.27 7.44 6.86
C ILE A 111 -4.41 8.32 6.36
N VAL A 112 -5.54 8.35 7.07
CA VAL A 112 -6.70 9.17 6.68
C VAL A 112 -6.32 10.66 6.65
N ALA A 113 -5.65 11.15 7.70
CA ALA A 113 -5.18 12.53 7.75
C ALA A 113 -4.24 12.85 6.58
N GLY A 114 -3.25 11.98 6.34
CA GLY A 114 -2.27 12.19 5.27
C GLY A 114 -2.87 12.16 3.87
N LEU A 115 -3.78 11.23 3.59
CA LEU A 115 -4.43 11.12 2.27
C LEU A 115 -5.43 12.25 2.01
N SER A 116 -5.97 12.88 3.06
CA SER A 116 -6.85 14.05 2.90
C SER A 116 -6.13 15.30 2.39
N GLU A 117 -4.80 15.35 2.55
CA GLU A 117 -3.96 16.50 2.16
C GLU A 117 -2.93 16.14 1.07
N ALA A 118 -2.83 14.86 0.67
CA ALA A 118 -1.80 14.39 -0.24
C ALA A 118 -1.97 14.96 -1.66
N GLY A 119 -0.90 15.57 -2.19
CA GLY A 119 -0.77 15.87 -3.61
C GLY A 119 -0.53 14.62 -4.47
N PRO A 120 -0.57 14.73 -5.81
CA PRO A 120 -0.43 13.59 -6.73
C PRO A 120 0.93 12.87 -6.64
N GLU A 121 1.97 13.58 -6.20
CA GLU A 121 3.32 13.04 -5.98
C GLU A 121 3.57 12.62 -4.51
N GLU A 122 2.53 12.58 -3.69
CA GLU A 122 2.67 12.30 -2.26
C GLU A 122 2.02 10.99 -1.87
N ARG A 123 2.55 10.34 -0.84
CA ARG A 123 2.02 9.10 -0.27
C ARG A 123 2.21 9.12 1.24
N VAL A 124 1.40 8.36 1.96
CA VAL A 124 1.55 8.26 3.41
C VAL A 124 2.47 7.10 3.73
N ARG A 125 3.58 7.38 4.41
CA ARG A 125 4.48 6.35 4.92
C ARG A 125 4.21 6.09 6.39
N PHE A 126 4.20 4.82 6.76
CA PHE A 126 4.05 4.40 8.16
C PHE A 126 5.17 3.45 8.59
N TRP A 127 5.51 3.53 9.86
CA TRP A 127 6.41 2.61 10.54
C TRP A 127 5.89 2.32 11.94
N VAL A 128 5.77 1.04 12.25
CA VAL A 128 5.32 0.52 13.54
C VAL A 128 6.43 -0.36 14.10
N ARG A 129 6.70 -0.20 15.39
CA ARG A 129 7.66 -0.96 16.18
C ARG A 129 6.99 -1.35 17.48
N TRP A 130 7.02 -2.63 17.82
CA TRP A 130 6.51 -3.14 19.08
C TRP A 130 7.35 -4.32 19.54
N ASP A 131 7.25 -4.60 20.83
CA ASP A 131 7.90 -5.74 21.44
C ASP A 131 6.87 -6.86 21.57
N GLU A 132 7.15 -8.01 20.97
CA GLU A 132 6.36 -9.22 21.15
C GLU A 132 6.89 -9.97 22.38
N ARG A 133 6.01 -10.23 23.34
CA ARG A 133 6.31 -11.11 24.47
C ARG A 133 5.68 -12.45 24.18
N ASP A 134 6.46 -13.52 24.28
CA ASP A 134 5.92 -14.86 24.42
C ASP A 134 5.35 -15.01 25.84
N PRO A 135 4.02 -15.10 26.00
CA PRO A 135 3.41 -15.22 27.33
C PRO A 135 3.73 -16.57 28.00
N SER A 136 4.19 -17.57 27.25
CA SER A 136 4.56 -18.88 27.78
C SER A 136 5.96 -18.92 28.41
N LEU A 137 6.79 -17.88 28.19
CA LEU A 137 8.16 -17.79 28.68
C LEU A 137 8.40 -16.49 29.49
N PRO A 138 8.09 -16.46 30.80
CA PRO A 138 8.20 -15.25 31.62
C PRO A 138 9.63 -14.71 31.82
N MET A 139 10.67 -15.48 31.47
CA MET A 139 12.08 -15.06 31.50
C MET A 139 12.61 -14.61 30.12
N TYR A 140 11.74 -14.50 29.11
CA TYR A 140 12.12 -14.24 27.73
C TYR A 140 12.34 -12.74 27.45
N ILE A 141 13.40 -12.42 26.71
CA ILE A 141 13.64 -11.06 26.21
C ILE A 141 12.67 -10.82 25.06
N PRO A 142 11.79 -9.80 25.12
CA PRO A 142 10.82 -9.55 24.06
C PRO A 142 11.49 -9.44 22.69
N THR A 143 10.92 -10.07 21.67
CA THR A 143 11.42 -9.94 20.32
C THR A 143 10.89 -8.64 19.72
N GLN A 144 11.79 -7.81 19.20
CA GLN A 144 11.39 -6.55 18.58
C GLN A 144 10.90 -6.80 17.15
N ARG A 145 9.66 -6.40 16.89
CA ARG A 145 9.01 -6.50 15.59
C ARG A 145 8.83 -5.14 14.94
N HIS A 146 8.83 -5.16 13.61
CA HIS A 146 8.64 -3.97 12.80
C HIS A 146 7.74 -4.22 11.61
N THR A 147 6.82 -3.28 11.41
CA THR A 147 6.03 -3.20 10.19
C THR A 147 6.20 -1.84 9.56
N ARG A 148 6.43 -1.81 8.25
CA ARG A 148 6.65 -0.59 7.48
C ARG A 148 5.99 -0.72 6.13
N GLY A 149 5.37 0.36 5.68
CA GLY A 149 4.81 0.43 4.35
C GLY A 149 4.46 1.84 3.95
N VAL A 150 3.80 1.92 2.81
CA VAL A 150 3.20 3.14 2.28
C VAL A 150 1.73 2.89 1.96
N ALA A 151 0.95 3.93 2.09
CA ALA A 151 -0.46 3.99 1.78
C ALA A 151 -0.70 5.08 0.74
N PHE A 152 -1.50 4.78 -0.26
CA PHE A 152 -1.91 5.75 -1.27
C PHE A 152 -3.23 5.33 -1.91
N TRP A 153 -3.93 6.28 -2.52
CA TRP A 153 -5.14 5.99 -3.27
C TRP A 153 -4.84 5.74 -4.74
N ARG A 154 -5.48 4.72 -5.32
CA ARG A 154 -5.41 4.44 -6.75
C ARG A 154 -6.62 3.64 -7.20
N ALA A 155 -7.10 3.90 -8.41
CA ALA A 155 -8.12 3.08 -9.09
C ALA A 155 -9.36 2.75 -8.23
N GLY A 156 -9.83 3.71 -7.42
CA GLY A 156 -11.04 3.57 -6.60
C GLY A 156 -10.85 2.80 -5.29
N GLY A 157 -9.63 2.69 -4.76
CA GLY A 157 -9.40 2.10 -3.44
C GLY A 157 -8.11 2.55 -2.78
N LEU A 158 -7.97 2.17 -1.51
CA LEU A 158 -6.75 2.35 -0.73
C LEU A 158 -5.79 1.21 -1.05
N GLU A 159 -4.59 1.54 -1.51
CA GLU A 159 -3.51 0.58 -1.66
C GLU A 159 -2.50 0.72 -0.52
N LEU A 160 -2.13 -0.42 0.06
CA LEU A 160 -1.13 -0.53 1.12
C LEU A 160 0.00 -1.42 0.62
N VAL A 161 1.21 -0.87 0.53
CA VAL A 161 2.40 -1.60 0.08
C VAL A 161 3.39 -1.71 1.22
N PHE A 162 3.65 -2.94 1.61
CA PHE A 162 4.48 -3.24 2.76
C PHE A 162 5.92 -3.53 2.33
N ASP A 163 6.82 -2.74 2.87
CA ASP A 163 8.26 -2.95 2.75
C ASP A 163 8.74 -4.11 3.62
N ARG A 164 8.15 -4.22 4.82
CA ARG A 164 8.61 -5.07 5.90
C ARG A 164 7.48 -5.34 6.88
N VAL A 165 7.40 -6.59 7.33
CA VAL A 165 6.53 -7.09 8.39
C VAL A 165 7.33 -8.15 9.16
N GLY A 166 7.20 -8.17 10.50
CA GLY A 166 7.81 -9.17 11.36
C GLY A 166 9.16 -8.78 11.98
N GLU A 167 9.98 -9.78 12.29
CA GLU A 167 11.26 -9.63 12.97
C GLU A 167 12.37 -9.05 12.08
N LEU A 168 13.34 -8.38 12.71
CA LEU A 168 14.55 -7.89 12.06
C LEU A 168 15.71 -8.88 12.25
N GLU A 169 16.07 -9.60 11.20
CA GLU A 169 17.35 -10.30 11.13
C GLU A 169 18.32 -9.56 10.19
N GLY A 170 19.47 -9.10 10.71
CA GLY A 170 20.56 -8.50 9.93
C GLY A 170 20.45 -7.00 9.62
N GLU A 171 21.32 -6.50 8.72
CA GLU A 171 21.35 -5.09 8.33
C GLU A 171 20.02 -4.66 7.69
N THR A 172 19.49 -3.53 8.16
CA THR A 172 18.29 -2.89 7.63
C THR A 172 18.49 -2.59 6.13
N PRO A 173 17.67 -3.14 5.22
CA PRO A 173 17.64 -2.73 3.82
C PRO A 173 17.53 -1.22 3.76
N ARG A 174 18.30 -0.61 2.85
CA ARG A 174 18.38 0.84 2.67
C ARG A 174 17.01 1.47 2.86
N ALA A 175 16.92 2.43 3.77
CA ALA A 175 15.67 3.06 4.19
C ALA A 175 14.99 3.92 3.10
N ASN A 176 15.46 3.82 1.84
CA ASN A 176 15.22 4.72 0.70
C ASN A 176 14.80 4.02 -0.62
N ALA A 177 14.49 2.71 -0.62
CA ALA A 177 14.13 2.00 -1.85
C ALA A 177 12.62 1.75 -1.94
N ASP A 178 11.99 1.99 -3.10
CA ASP A 178 10.54 1.99 -3.23
C ASP A 178 9.91 0.66 -2.78
N PRO A 179 9.00 0.66 -1.79
CA PRO A 179 8.23 -0.53 -1.44
C PRO A 179 7.54 -1.18 -2.64
N THR A 180 7.11 -0.40 -3.64
CA THR A 180 6.45 -0.94 -4.86
C THR A 180 7.41 -1.70 -5.76
N GLU A 181 8.71 -1.44 -5.66
CA GLU A 181 9.74 -2.12 -6.46
C GLU A 181 10.34 -3.33 -5.73
N ARG A 182 10.09 -3.47 -4.43
CA ARG A 182 10.75 -4.46 -3.59
C ARG A 182 10.10 -5.83 -3.67
N ARG A 183 10.96 -6.84 -3.80
CA ARG A 183 10.60 -8.26 -3.91
C ARG A 183 10.75 -9.03 -2.59
N SER A 184 10.63 -8.41 -1.42
CA SER A 184 10.86 -9.17 -0.17
C SER A 184 9.85 -10.33 -0.08
N ARG A 185 10.33 -11.57 -0.20
CA ARG A 185 9.50 -12.78 -0.36
C ARG A 185 9.29 -13.57 0.93
N ARG A 186 9.88 -13.11 2.05
CA ARG A 186 9.85 -13.85 3.32
C ARG A 186 8.45 -13.92 3.90
N VAL A 187 7.68 -12.85 3.74
CA VAL A 187 6.34 -12.76 4.31
C VAL A 187 5.28 -12.76 3.20
N ARG A 188 4.13 -13.36 3.49
CA ARG A 188 2.88 -13.17 2.76
C ARG A 188 1.84 -12.61 3.70
N LEU A 189 1.20 -11.51 3.31
CA LEU A 189 0.03 -10.99 4.00
C LEU A 189 -1.16 -11.95 3.84
N VAL A 190 -1.91 -12.11 4.91
CA VAL A 190 -3.23 -12.70 4.94
C VAL A 190 -4.21 -11.53 4.98
N PRO A 191 -4.88 -11.21 3.86
CA PRO A 191 -5.84 -10.12 3.82
C PRO A 191 -6.97 -10.33 4.83
N PRO A 192 -7.40 -9.27 5.54
CA PRO A 192 -8.69 -9.27 6.21
C PRO A 192 -9.85 -9.32 5.19
N GLU A 193 -11.07 -9.58 5.67
CA GLU A 193 -12.29 -9.53 4.86
C GLU A 193 -12.46 -8.12 4.24
N GLY A 194 -12.86 -8.05 2.96
CA GLY A 194 -12.98 -6.79 2.22
C GLY A 194 -11.65 -6.26 1.66
N ALA A 195 -10.52 -6.91 1.94
CA ALA A 195 -9.23 -6.58 1.38
C ALA A 195 -8.68 -7.70 0.48
N GLU A 196 -7.93 -7.32 -0.56
CA GLU A 196 -7.36 -8.25 -1.53
C GLU A 196 -5.88 -8.01 -1.77
N LEU A 197 -5.14 -9.06 -2.13
CA LEU A 197 -3.78 -8.90 -2.64
C LEU A 197 -3.83 -8.44 -4.10
N ILE A 198 -3.09 -7.38 -4.43
CA ILE A 198 -3.05 -6.89 -5.80
C ILE A 198 -2.43 -7.91 -6.73
N GLU A 199 -3.02 -8.05 -7.91
CA GLU A 199 -2.48 -8.84 -9.01
C GLU A 199 -1.80 -7.93 -10.04
N VAL A 200 -0.54 -8.23 -10.36
CA VAL A 200 0.22 -7.55 -11.42
C VAL A 200 0.71 -8.62 -12.38
N GLU A 201 0.34 -8.50 -13.66
CA GLU A 201 0.72 -9.44 -14.73
C GLU A 201 0.38 -10.91 -14.38
N GLY A 202 -0.82 -11.16 -13.84
CA GLY A 202 -1.26 -12.51 -13.47
C GLY A 202 -0.65 -13.05 -12.18
N LYS A 203 0.07 -12.21 -11.41
CA LYS A 203 0.76 -12.63 -10.17
C LYS A 203 0.35 -11.79 -8.98
N ARG A 204 -0.19 -12.46 -7.97
CA ARG A 204 -0.49 -11.87 -6.66
C ARG A 204 0.78 -11.37 -5.99
N GLN A 205 0.76 -10.10 -5.61
CA GLN A 205 1.83 -9.43 -4.89
C GLN A 205 1.67 -9.70 -3.39
N PRO A 206 2.60 -10.44 -2.74
CA PRO A 206 2.39 -10.98 -1.40
C PRO A 206 2.35 -9.92 -0.28
N MET A 207 2.73 -8.68 -0.59
CA MET A 207 2.90 -7.57 0.36
C MET A 207 2.18 -6.31 -0.11
N HIS A 208 1.27 -6.43 -1.08
CA HIS A 208 0.53 -5.33 -1.67
C HIS A 208 -0.95 -5.63 -1.52
N LEU A 209 -1.62 -4.87 -0.67
CA LEU A 209 -3.03 -4.99 -0.36
C LEU A 209 -3.79 -3.86 -1.04
N ARG A 210 -5.00 -4.14 -1.50
CA ARG A 210 -6.02 -3.16 -1.85
C ARG A 210 -7.22 -3.35 -0.93
N ILE A 211 -7.74 -2.25 -0.41
CA ILE A 211 -9.02 -2.20 0.27
C ILE A 211 -9.94 -1.34 -0.59
N ALA A 212 -11.07 -1.90 -1.00
CA ALA A 212 -12.01 -1.19 -1.86
C ALA A 212 -12.61 0.02 -1.12
N ALA A 213 -12.94 1.07 -1.86
CA ALA A 213 -13.51 2.28 -1.27
C ALA A 213 -14.84 2.01 -0.54
N SER A 214 -15.64 1.06 -1.02
CA SER A 214 -16.90 0.63 -0.39
C SER A 214 -16.69 0.13 1.04
N GLU A 215 -15.62 -0.61 1.27
CA GLU A 215 -15.26 -1.19 2.57
C GLU A 215 -14.74 -0.14 3.57
N LEU A 216 -14.42 1.06 3.08
CA LEU A 216 -13.88 2.18 3.86
C LEU A 216 -14.91 3.28 4.12
N GLY A 217 -16.20 2.99 3.89
CA GLY A 217 -17.29 3.93 4.07
C GLY A 217 -17.32 5.06 3.03
N HIS A 218 -16.61 4.90 1.91
CA HIS A 218 -16.63 5.88 0.84
C HIS A 218 -17.92 5.72 0.01
N GLU A 219 -18.82 6.70 0.07
CA GLU A 219 -19.98 6.73 -0.84
C GLU A 219 -19.49 6.96 -2.28
N ALA A 220 -19.28 5.86 -3.01
CA ALA A 220 -19.31 5.90 -4.45
C ALA A 220 -20.74 6.26 -4.89
N GLY A 221 -20.90 7.34 -5.66
CA GLY A 221 -22.17 7.64 -6.33
C GLY A 221 -22.71 6.41 -7.07
N PRO A 222 -24.04 6.31 -7.27
CA PRO A 222 -24.72 5.04 -7.49
C PRO A 222 -24.27 4.38 -8.80
N GLU A 223 -23.47 3.33 -8.68
CA GLU A 223 -23.21 2.41 -9.79
C GLU A 223 -24.27 1.30 -9.75
N LYS A 224 -25.26 1.41 -10.64
CA LYS A 224 -26.23 0.34 -10.91
C LYS A 224 -25.50 -0.87 -11.50
N VAL A 225 -25.47 -2.01 -10.81
CA VAL A 225 -25.35 -3.33 -11.47
C VAL A 225 -26.18 -4.38 -10.73
N GLY A 226 -27.28 -4.78 -11.40
CA GLY A 226 -27.81 -6.14 -11.52
C GLY A 226 -27.89 -7.07 -10.31
N GLU A 227 -29.05 -7.08 -9.68
CA GLU A 227 -29.54 -8.18 -8.86
C GLU A 227 -29.74 -9.44 -9.74
N ALA A 228 -29.03 -10.53 -9.44
CA ALA A 228 -29.31 -11.86 -9.96
C ALA A 228 -30.04 -12.68 -8.90
N ALA A 229 -31.15 -13.29 -9.30
CA ALA A 229 -32.14 -13.98 -8.48
C ALA A 229 -31.57 -15.17 -7.68
N PRO A 230 -32.23 -15.57 -6.56
CA PRO A 230 -31.73 -16.62 -5.66
C PRO A 230 -31.93 -18.01 -6.27
N GLU A 231 -30.85 -18.75 -6.45
CA GLU A 231 -30.87 -20.20 -6.70
C GLU A 231 -30.94 -20.99 -5.37
N PRO A 232 -31.47 -22.22 -5.38
CA PRO A 232 -32.02 -22.84 -4.18
C PRO A 232 -30.94 -23.14 -3.15
N ALA A 233 -31.29 -22.93 -1.88
CA ALA A 233 -30.39 -23.01 -0.75
C ALA A 233 -29.90 -24.45 -0.52
N LEU A 234 -28.74 -24.77 -1.09
CA LEU A 234 -27.88 -25.82 -0.57
C LEU A 234 -27.53 -25.48 0.88
N SER A 235 -27.42 -26.49 1.74
CA SER A 235 -26.95 -26.25 3.12
C SER A 235 -25.53 -25.64 3.09
N PRO A 236 -25.16 -24.79 4.06
CA PRO A 236 -23.83 -24.15 4.09
C PRO A 236 -22.68 -25.15 4.02
N GLU A 237 -22.89 -26.35 4.58
CA GLU A 237 -21.93 -27.45 4.55
C GLU A 237 -21.81 -28.09 3.16
N ALA A 238 -22.91 -28.22 2.42
CA ALA A 238 -22.89 -28.72 1.04
C ALA A 238 -22.24 -27.71 0.09
N ALA A 239 -22.47 -26.41 0.29
CA ALA A 239 -21.83 -25.34 -0.47
C ALA A 239 -20.31 -25.33 -0.27
N ALA A 240 -19.84 -25.39 0.99
CA ALA A 240 -18.41 -25.44 1.30
C ALA A 240 -17.72 -26.71 0.75
N ARG A 241 -18.40 -27.86 0.75
CA ARG A 241 -17.87 -29.11 0.18
C ARG A 241 -17.79 -29.07 -1.34
N LEU A 242 -18.74 -28.42 -2.01
CA LEU A 242 -18.71 -28.22 -3.46
C LEU A 242 -17.60 -27.24 -3.86
N GLU A 243 -17.44 -26.15 -3.11
CA GLU A 243 -16.36 -25.18 -3.35
C GLU A 243 -14.97 -25.82 -3.20
N LEU A 244 -14.77 -26.61 -2.15
CA LEU A 244 -13.52 -27.35 -1.96
C LEU A 244 -13.27 -28.37 -3.09
N LEU A 245 -14.33 -29.04 -3.59
CA LEU A 245 -14.21 -29.98 -4.70
C LEU A 245 -13.82 -29.26 -6.00
N ASP A 246 -14.38 -28.07 -6.26
CA ASP A 246 -14.04 -27.22 -7.39
C ASP A 246 -12.60 -26.69 -7.32
N GLU A 247 -12.11 -26.40 -6.12
CA GLU A 247 -10.70 -26.02 -5.90
C GLU A 247 -9.75 -27.17 -6.20
N LEU A 248 -10.05 -28.38 -5.74
CA LEU A 248 -9.22 -29.57 -6.00
C LEU A 248 -9.18 -29.93 -7.48
N HIS A 249 -10.29 -29.76 -8.20
CA HIS A 249 -10.34 -30.00 -9.65
C HIS A 249 -9.55 -28.94 -10.42
N ARG A 250 -9.69 -27.66 -10.08
CA ARG A 250 -8.88 -26.58 -10.68
C ARG A 250 -7.39 -26.72 -10.39
N ALA A 251 -7.03 -27.28 -9.24
CA ALA A 251 -5.65 -27.59 -8.89
C ALA A 251 -5.09 -28.81 -9.64
N GLY A 252 -5.94 -29.56 -10.37
CA GLY A 252 -5.56 -30.79 -11.07
C GLY A 252 -5.27 -31.96 -10.12
N GLU A 253 -5.68 -31.85 -8.86
CA GLU A 253 -5.48 -32.89 -7.85
C GLU A 253 -6.49 -34.04 -7.99
N ILE A 254 -7.59 -33.78 -8.70
CA ILE A 254 -8.57 -34.78 -9.11
C ILE A 254 -8.85 -34.63 -10.61
N ASP A 255 -9.02 -35.75 -11.29
CA ASP A 255 -9.40 -35.78 -12.71
C ASP A 255 -10.88 -35.45 -12.93
N ASP A 256 -11.22 -35.06 -14.17
CA ASP A 256 -12.56 -34.64 -14.58
C ASP A 256 -13.65 -35.69 -14.25
N GLU A 257 -13.32 -36.97 -14.37
CA GLU A 257 -14.29 -38.07 -14.15
C GLU A 257 -14.58 -38.27 -12.66
N SER A 258 -13.54 -38.13 -11.82
CA SER A 258 -13.61 -38.18 -10.37
C SER A 258 -14.29 -36.94 -9.79
N TYR A 259 -14.03 -35.77 -10.36
CA TYR A 259 -14.74 -34.53 -10.05
C TYR A 259 -16.23 -34.66 -10.36
N ALA A 260 -16.59 -35.10 -11.57
CA ALA A 260 -18.00 -35.22 -11.99
C ALA A 260 -18.79 -36.21 -11.11
N ARG A 261 -18.22 -37.38 -10.77
CA ARG A 261 -18.86 -38.34 -9.84
C ARG A 261 -19.07 -37.76 -8.45
N ARG A 262 -18.06 -37.10 -7.89
CA ARG A 262 -18.10 -36.56 -6.52
C ARG A 262 -19.06 -35.38 -6.41
N ARG A 263 -19.11 -34.53 -7.45
CA ARG A 263 -20.05 -33.42 -7.54
C ARG A 263 -21.49 -33.90 -7.65
N ALA A 264 -21.76 -34.90 -8.49
CA ALA A 264 -23.09 -35.49 -8.61
C ALA A 264 -23.57 -36.08 -7.28
N LYS A 265 -22.70 -36.81 -6.57
CA LYS A 265 -23.02 -37.39 -5.26
C LYS A 265 -23.29 -36.32 -4.18
N LEU A 266 -22.48 -35.26 -4.12
CA LEU A 266 -22.69 -34.17 -3.17
C LEU A 266 -24.00 -33.40 -3.39
N LEU A 267 -24.44 -33.31 -4.65
CA LEU A 267 -25.71 -32.68 -4.99
C LEU A 267 -26.90 -33.61 -4.70
N GLU A 268 -26.73 -34.93 -4.83
CA GLU A 268 -27.74 -35.93 -4.46
C GLU A 268 -27.89 -36.01 -2.92
N ASP A 269 -26.78 -36.06 -2.18
CA ASP A 269 -26.74 -36.06 -0.71
C ASP A 269 -27.28 -34.75 -0.10
N ALA A 270 -27.29 -33.64 -0.86
CA ALA A 270 -27.83 -32.35 -0.43
C ALA A 270 -29.32 -32.15 -0.80
N ALA A 271 -29.89 -33.07 -1.59
CA ALA A 271 -31.28 -33.04 -2.01
C ALA A 271 -32.20 -34.00 -1.19
N GLU A 272 -31.62 -34.89 -0.38
CA GLU A 272 -32.30 -35.69 0.65
C GLU A 272 -32.43 -34.97 2.00
#